data_AF-B6FWM3-F1
#
_entry.id   AF-B6FWM3-F1
#
_cell.length_a   1.000
_cell.length_b   1.000
_cell.length_c   1.000
_cell.angle_alpha   90.00
_cell.angle_beta   90.00
_cell.angle_gamma   90.00
#
_symmetry.space_group_name_H-M   'P 1'
#
loop_
_entity.id
_entity.type
_entity.pdbx_description
1 polymer ?
#
loop_
_entity_poly.entity_id
_entity_poly.type
_entity_poly.pdbx_seq_one_letter_code
_entity_poly.pdbx_strand_id
1 'polypeptide(L)'
;MNKLLKSDNFFEHYFRLLTLCFWPIMWYKWNVISSRKLEYILFLSYSLFAGIYFILFVIRFFKADEEKKSSMMFYYRSSTVVAFVVSLFSFVLFPKNIPLFYFKIFSICVYLYFSYREVFKKKNDEGVVGIMSFLLLLALTIFY
;
A
#
# COMPACT_ATOMS: atom_id res chain seq x y z
N MET A 1 -0.36 21.27 21.04
CA MET A 1 0.14 21.38 19.65
C MET A 1 1.27 20.38 19.33
N ASN A 2 2.33 20.27 20.15
CA ASN A 2 3.47 19.36 19.90
C ASN A 2 3.14 17.85 19.81
N LYS A 3 2.16 17.34 20.58
CA LYS A 3 1.81 15.91 20.57
C LYS A 3 1.10 15.48 19.28
N LEU A 4 0.33 16.38 18.66
CA LEU A 4 -0.37 16.13 17.40
C LEU A 4 0.60 16.13 16.21
N LEU A 5 1.51 17.11 16.13
CA LEU A 5 2.58 17.15 15.12
C LEU A 5 3.49 15.92 15.17
N LYS A 6 3.87 15.48 16.38
CA LYS A 6 4.66 14.26 16.56
C LYS A 6 3.90 13.01 16.13
N SER A 7 2.57 12.97 16.33
CA SER A 7 1.73 11.87 15.86
C SER A 7 1.58 11.84 14.34
N ASP A 8 1.50 12.99 13.67
CA ASP A 8 1.45 13.07 12.20
C ASP A 8 2.71 12.50 11.55
N ASN A 9 3.87 12.91 12.05
CA ASN A 9 5.15 12.40 11.58
C ASN A 9 5.27 10.88 11.80
N PHE A 10 4.75 10.34 12.90
CA PHE A 10 4.78 8.89 13.15
C PHE A 10 4.01 8.10 12.09
N PHE A 11 2.78 8.50 11.77
CA PHE A 11 1.96 7.80 10.76
C PHE A 11 2.56 7.92 9.36
N GLU A 12 3.13 9.08 9.03
CA GLU A 12 3.82 9.29 7.77
C GLU A 12 5.07 8.41 7.64
N HIS A 13 5.92 8.36 8.67
CA HIS A 13 7.10 7.48 8.67
C HIS A 13 6.71 6.00 8.64
N TYR A 14 5.67 5.60 9.38
CA TYR A 14 5.17 4.23 9.34
C TYR A 14 4.70 3.86 7.93
N PHE A 15 3.89 4.73 7.30
CA PHE A 15 3.40 4.51 5.95
C PHE A 15 4.56 4.38 4.95
N ARG A 16 5.54 5.28 5.01
CA ARG A 16 6.73 5.24 4.15
C ARG A 16 7.53 3.96 4.36
N LEU A 17 7.68 3.50 5.60
CA LEU A 17 8.37 2.25 5.92
C LEU A 17 7.61 1.04 5.34
N LEU A 18 6.29 0.99 5.47
CA LEU A 18 5.47 -0.04 4.82
C LEU A 18 5.68 -0.04 3.30
N THR A 19 5.59 1.12 2.67
CA THR A 19 5.79 1.26 1.22
C THR A 19 7.18 0.84 0.79
N LEU A 20 8.20 1.15 1.59
CA LEU A 20 9.58 0.80 1.29
C LEU A 20 9.84 -0.69 1.48
N CYS A 21 9.31 -1.31 2.54
CA CYS A 21 9.46 -2.75 2.81
C CYS A 21 8.72 -3.64 1.80
N PHE A 22 7.66 -3.12 1.17
CA PHE A 22 6.93 -3.84 0.14
C PHE A 22 7.82 -4.27 -1.04
N TRP A 23 8.69 -3.38 -1.51
CA TRP A 23 9.49 -3.61 -2.72
C TRP A 23 10.54 -4.72 -2.58
N PRO A 24 11.36 -4.77 -1.51
CA PRO A 24 12.26 -5.89 -1.28
C PRO A 24 11.55 -7.24 -1.22
N ILE A 25 10.34 -7.31 -0.63
CA ILE A 25 9.55 -8.54 -0.57
C ILE A 25 9.13 -8.99 -1.97
N MET A 26 8.62 -8.06 -2.77
CA MET A 26 8.25 -8.34 -4.17
C MET A 26 9.46 -8.75 -5.02
N TRP A 27 10.59 -8.06 -4.87
CA TRP A 27 11.82 -8.35 -5.60
C TRP A 27 12.41 -9.72 -5.24
N TYR A 28 12.40 -10.08 -3.95
CA TYR A 28 12.81 -11.39 -3.47
C TYR A 28 11.99 -12.51 -4.11
N LYS A 29 10.67 -12.36 -4.19
CA LYS A 29 9.78 -13.34 -4.82
C LYS A 29 10.07 -13.51 -6.32
N TRP A 30 10.44 -12.44 -7.02
CA TRP A 30 10.66 -12.45 -8.46
C TRP A 30 12.00 -13.06 -8.88
N ASN A 31 13.10 -12.68 -8.23
CA ASN A 31 14.45 -12.97 -8.72
C ASN A 31 15.20 -14.06 -7.93
N VAL A 32 14.86 -14.29 -6.66
CA VAL A 32 15.60 -15.21 -5.80
C VAL A 32 14.96 -16.60 -5.87
N ILE A 33 15.77 -17.66 -5.81
CA ILE A 33 15.29 -19.06 -5.66
C ILE A 33 14.54 -19.14 -4.33
N SER A 34 13.24 -18.89 -4.42
CA SER A 34 12.45 -18.50 -3.27
C SER A 34 11.88 -19.75 -2.60
N SER A 35 12.14 -19.91 -1.30
CA SER A 35 11.56 -20.98 -0.52
C SER A 35 10.13 -20.62 -0.10
N ARG A 36 9.18 -21.52 -0.36
CA ARG A 36 7.76 -21.31 -0.06
C ARG A 36 7.50 -20.92 1.41
N LYS A 37 8.30 -21.43 2.34
CA LYS A 37 8.22 -21.08 3.77
C LYS A 37 8.59 -19.61 4.03
N LEU A 38 9.67 -19.10 3.43
CA LEU A 38 10.10 -17.72 3.63
C LEU A 38 9.12 -16.73 3.01
N GLU A 39 8.57 -17.02 1.83
CA GLU A 39 7.55 -16.17 1.20
C GLU A 39 6.32 -16.00 2.10
N TYR A 40 5.87 -17.10 2.70
CA TYR A 40 4.71 -17.09 3.58
C TYR A 40 4.97 -16.26 4.85
N ILE A 41 6.17 -16.38 5.43
CA ILE A 41 6.57 -15.59 6.60
C ILE A 41 6.67 -14.09 6.25
N LEU A 42 7.25 -13.74 5.10
CA LEU A 42 7.34 -12.36 4.63
C LEU A 42 5.95 -11.78 4.34
N PHE A 43 5.08 -12.53 3.67
CA PHE A 43 3.70 -12.13 3.43
C PHE A 43 2.92 -11.90 4.74
N LEU A 44 3.01 -12.84 5.68
CA LEU A 44 2.27 -12.79 6.93
C LEU A 44 2.76 -11.65 7.83
N SER A 45 4.07 -11.47 7.95
CA SER A 45 4.65 -10.34 8.69
C SER A 45 4.25 -9.00 8.09
N TYR A 46 4.38 -8.82 6.78
CA TYR A 46 3.96 -7.59 6.09
C TYR A 46 2.47 -7.31 6.30
N SER A 47 1.61 -8.33 6.13
CA SER A 47 0.16 -8.18 6.28
C SER A 47 -0.25 -7.82 7.70
N LEU A 48 0.44 -8.34 8.72
CA LEU A 48 0.22 -7.96 10.12
C LEU A 48 0.55 -6.48 10.37
N PHE A 49 1.73 -6.02 9.93
CA PHE A 49 2.11 -4.61 10.09
C PHE A 49 1.18 -3.67 9.30
N ALA A 50 0.81 -4.06 8.08
CA ALA A 50 -0.16 -3.32 7.27
C ALA A 50 -1.54 -3.24 7.94
N GLY A 51 -2.01 -4.33 8.55
CA GLY A 51 -3.26 -4.38 9.30
C GLY A 51 -3.23 -3.49 10.55
N ILE A 52 -2.15 -3.54 11.32
CA ILE A 52 -1.95 -2.66 12.49
C ILE A 52 -2.01 -1.20 12.06
N TYR A 53 -1.27 -0.84 11.01
CA TYR A 53 -1.30 0.53 10.47
C TYR A 53 -2.71 0.94 10.06
N PHE A 54 -3.42 0.09 9.31
CA PHE A 54 -4.76 0.39 8.83
C PHE A 54 -5.74 0.66 9.99
N ILE A 55 -5.76 -0.21 11.01
CA ILE A 55 -6.61 -0.05 12.19
C ILE A 55 -6.31 1.27 12.90
N LEU A 56 -5.03 1.55 13.20
CA LEU A 56 -4.63 2.78 13.88
C LEU A 56 -4.98 4.03 13.06
N PHE A 57 -4.80 3.96 11.73
CA PHE A 57 -5.08 5.07 10.82
C PHE A 57 -6.58 5.36 10.71
N VAL A 58 -7.44 4.32 10.67
CA VAL A 58 -8.90 4.45 10.69
C VAL A 58 -9.39 5.04 12.02
N ILE A 59 -8.94 4.52 13.17
CA ILE A 59 -9.31 5.05 14.48
C ILE A 59 -8.98 6.54 14.58
N ARG A 60 -7.81 6.94 14.05
CA ARG A 60 -7.40 8.33 14.02
C ARG A 60 -8.30 9.18 13.13
N PHE A 61 -8.69 8.69 11.96
CA PHE A 61 -9.56 9.40 11.04
C PHE A 61 -10.94 9.70 11.67
N PHE A 62 -11.49 8.78 12.45
CA PHE A 62 -12.74 9.01 13.19
C PHE A 62 -12.58 9.95 14.39
N LYS A 63 -11.39 10.02 14.99
CA LYS A 63 -11.10 10.92 16.13
C LYS A 63 -10.64 12.33 15.71
N ALA A 64 -10.40 12.57 14.42
CA ALA A 64 -9.94 13.87 13.94
C ALA A 64 -11.12 14.83 13.75
N ASP A 65 -10.94 16.08 14.21
CA ASP A 65 -11.90 17.18 13.98
C ASP A 65 -12.14 17.40 12.48
N GLU A 66 -13.36 17.83 12.13
CA GLU A 66 -13.79 17.98 10.72
C GLU A 66 -12.88 18.90 9.90
N GLU A 67 -12.29 19.93 10.52
CA GLU A 67 -11.39 20.88 9.85
C GLU A 67 -10.05 20.27 9.42
N LYS A 68 -9.57 19.19 10.07
CA LYS A 68 -8.29 18.52 9.75
C LYS A 68 -8.47 17.26 8.92
N LYS A 69 -9.69 16.94 8.53
CA LYS A 69 -10.03 15.73 7.80
C LYS A 69 -9.62 15.86 6.34
N SER A 70 -8.34 15.62 6.06
CA SER A 70 -7.83 15.42 4.70
C SER A 70 -8.32 14.07 4.17
N SER A 71 -9.60 14.02 3.79
CA SER A 71 -10.28 12.82 3.26
C SER A 71 -9.48 12.18 2.13
N MET A 72 -8.87 13.01 1.31
CA MET A 72 -8.13 12.59 0.13
C MET A 72 -6.82 11.83 0.45
N MET A 73 -6.06 12.30 1.45
CA MET A 73 -4.85 11.61 1.91
C MET A 73 -5.18 10.28 2.59
N PHE A 74 -6.33 10.25 3.29
CA PHE A 74 -6.85 9.03 3.86
C PHE A 74 -7.17 7.98 2.79
N TYR A 75 -7.89 8.37 1.73
CA TYR A 75 -8.21 7.46 0.62
C TYR A 75 -6.97 7.00 -0.14
N TYR A 76 -6.01 7.88 -0.39
CA TYR A 76 -4.73 7.53 -1.02
C TYR A 76 -3.99 6.46 -0.21
N ARG A 77 -3.72 6.72 1.07
CA ARG A 77 -2.97 5.78 1.92
C ARG A 77 -3.71 4.46 2.11
N SER A 78 -5.04 4.51 2.26
CA SER A 78 -5.86 3.30 2.39
C SER A 78 -5.81 2.45 1.11
N SER A 79 -6.01 3.08 -0.06
CA SER A 79 -5.94 2.37 -1.35
C SER A 79 -4.55 1.79 -1.61
N THR A 80 -3.48 2.47 -1.18
CA THR A 80 -2.10 1.96 -1.28
C THR A 80 -1.92 0.67 -0.49
N VAL A 81 -2.32 0.68 0.80
CA VAL A 81 -2.17 -0.50 1.67
C VAL A 81 -2.99 -1.67 1.13
N VAL A 82 -4.22 -1.42 0.68
CA VAL A 82 -5.08 -2.45 0.08
C VAL A 82 -4.45 -3.00 -1.21
N ALA A 83 -3.98 -2.14 -2.12
CA ALA A 83 -3.32 -2.58 -3.35
C ALA A 83 -2.09 -3.44 -3.08
N PHE A 84 -1.28 -3.08 -2.08
CA PHE A 84 -0.06 -3.81 -1.74
C PHE A 84 -0.36 -5.17 -1.11
N VAL A 85 -1.28 -5.21 -0.13
CA VAL A 85 -1.68 -6.48 0.49
C VAL A 85 -2.33 -7.41 -0.52
N VAL A 86 -3.24 -6.92 -1.37
CA VAL A 86 -3.89 -7.73 -2.41
C VAL A 86 -2.87 -8.22 -3.44
N SER A 87 -1.90 -7.39 -3.83
CA SER A 87 -0.82 -7.79 -4.74
C SER A 87 0.00 -8.93 -4.15
N LEU A 88 0.51 -8.79 -2.91
CA LEU A 88 1.27 -9.85 -2.26
C LEU A 88 0.45 -11.12 -2.04
N PHE A 89 -0.81 -10.98 -1.63
CA PHE A 89 -1.74 -12.10 -1.46
C PHE A 89 -1.91 -12.88 -2.77
N SER A 90 -2.13 -12.18 -3.88
CA SER A 90 -2.25 -12.78 -5.21
C SER A 90 -0.94 -13.44 -5.66
N PHE A 91 0.21 -12.78 -5.48
CA PHE A 91 1.51 -13.31 -5.94
C PHE A 91 2.03 -14.49 -5.12
N VAL A 92 1.82 -14.50 -3.80
CA VAL A 92 2.38 -15.51 -2.89
C VAL A 92 1.47 -16.71 -2.73
N LEU A 93 0.17 -16.49 -2.47
CA LEU A 93 -0.74 -17.57 -2.07
C LEU A 93 -1.48 -18.19 -3.25
N PHE A 94 -1.95 -17.36 -4.19
CA PHE A 94 -2.83 -17.81 -5.27
C PHE A 94 -2.47 -17.22 -6.63
N PRO A 95 -1.25 -17.48 -7.15
CA PRO A 95 -0.77 -16.86 -8.38
C PRO A 95 -1.61 -17.21 -9.61
N LYS A 96 -2.27 -18.38 -9.63
CA LYS A 96 -3.07 -18.87 -10.77
C LYS A 96 -4.58 -18.61 -10.63
N ASN A 97 -5.01 -17.91 -9.59
CA ASN A 97 -6.43 -17.71 -9.32
C ASN A 97 -6.98 -16.50 -10.10
N ILE A 98 -7.76 -16.78 -11.15
CA ILE A 98 -8.32 -15.78 -12.09
C ILE A 98 -9.18 -14.71 -11.38
N PRO A 99 -10.15 -15.04 -10.50
CA PRO A 99 -10.87 -14.04 -9.73
C PRO A 99 -9.98 -13.06 -8.95
N LEU A 100 -8.94 -13.58 -8.28
CA LEU A 100 -8.02 -12.75 -7.50
C LEU A 100 -7.16 -11.84 -8.38
N PHE A 101 -6.82 -12.30 -9.59
CA PHE A 101 -6.13 -11.49 -10.58
C PHE A 101 -6.96 -10.26 -10.99
N TYR A 102 -8.25 -10.43 -11.27
CA TYR A 102 -9.14 -9.29 -11.58
C TYR A 102 -9.28 -8.34 -10.40
N PHE A 103 -9.43 -8.88 -9.18
CA PHE A 103 -9.50 -8.06 -7.97
C PHE A 103 -8.22 -7.26 -7.72
N LYS A 104 -7.05 -7.86 -8.00
CA LYS A 104 -5.75 -7.18 -7.96
C LYS A 104 -5.70 -6.01 -8.93
N ILE A 105 -6.05 -6.22 -10.21
CA ILE A 105 -6.08 -5.16 -11.21
C ILE A 105 -7.02 -4.03 -10.79
N PHE A 106 -8.22 -4.37 -10.33
CA PHE A 106 -9.18 -3.38 -9.83
C PHE A 106 -8.59 -2.54 -8.69
N SER A 107 -7.97 -3.19 -7.70
CA SER A 107 -7.31 -2.52 -6.57
C SER A 107 -6.18 -1.58 -7.02
N ILE A 108 -5.36 -2.02 -7.98
CA ILE A 108 -4.28 -1.24 -8.58
C ILE A 108 -4.83 -0.01 -9.33
N CYS A 109 -5.94 -0.15 -10.06
CA CYS A 109 -6.61 0.98 -10.74
C CYS A 109 -7.18 2.00 -9.75
N VAL A 110 -7.81 1.55 -8.66
CA VAL A 110 -8.31 2.43 -7.58
C VAL A 110 -7.14 3.20 -6.95
N TYR A 111 -6.03 2.52 -6.71
CA TYR A 111 -4.81 3.14 -6.20
C TYR A 111 -4.25 4.22 -7.14
N LEU A 112 -4.19 3.95 -8.46
CA LEU A 112 -3.80 4.95 -9.45
C LEU A 112 -4.71 6.17 -9.42
N TYR A 113 -6.03 5.96 -9.35
CA TYR A 113 -6.99 7.05 -9.31
C TYR A 113 -6.69 8.03 -8.17
N PHE A 114 -6.48 7.52 -6.94
CA PHE A 114 -6.15 8.38 -5.80
C PHE A 114 -4.75 8.97 -5.88
N SER A 115 -3.77 8.24 -6.42
CA SER A 115 -2.40 8.72 -6.63
C SER A 115 -2.36 9.92 -7.58
N TYR A 116 -3.01 9.79 -8.75
CA TYR A 116 -3.16 10.87 -9.72
C TYR A 116 -3.79 12.10 -9.08
N ARG A 117 -4.85 11.87 -8.33
CA ARG A 117 -5.60 12.92 -7.65
C ARG A 117 -4.77 13.66 -6.60
N GLU A 118 -3.90 12.98 -5.85
CA GLU A 118 -2.96 13.63 -4.91
C GLU A 118 -1.88 14.46 -5.63
N VAL A 119 -1.34 13.98 -6.76
CA VAL A 119 -0.37 14.76 -7.56
C VAL A 119 -1.00 16.02 -8.13
N PHE A 120 -2.10 15.90 -8.87
CA PHE A 120 -2.63 17.01 -9.66
C PHE A 120 -3.44 18.01 -8.83
N LYS A 121 -4.14 17.59 -7.76
CA LYS A 121 -4.91 18.52 -6.92
C LYS A 121 -4.12 19.14 -5.78
N LYS A 122 -3.16 18.41 -5.20
CA LYS A 122 -2.43 18.86 -4.01
C LYS A 122 -0.95 19.13 -4.23
N LYS A 123 -0.40 18.82 -5.42
CA LYS A 123 1.03 18.93 -5.71
C LYS A 123 1.89 18.19 -4.68
N ASN A 124 1.39 17.04 -4.23
CA ASN A 124 2.06 16.20 -3.25
C ASN A 124 2.94 15.17 -3.97
N ASP A 125 4.25 15.22 -3.73
CA ASP A 125 5.23 14.33 -4.35
C ASP A 125 5.02 12.85 -4.00
N GLU A 126 4.38 12.57 -2.85
CA GLU A 126 4.02 11.19 -2.47
C GLU A 126 3.13 10.52 -3.52
N GLY A 127 2.29 11.28 -4.23
CA GLY A 127 1.43 10.75 -5.29
C GLY A 127 2.21 10.29 -6.52
N VAL A 128 3.37 10.89 -6.82
CA VAL A 128 4.23 10.49 -7.95
C VAL A 128 4.80 9.11 -7.71
N VAL A 129 5.25 8.85 -6.47
CA VAL A 129 5.68 7.51 -6.04
C VAL A 129 4.54 6.51 -6.24
N GLY A 130 3.29 6.91 -6.00
CA GLY A 130 2.15 6.04 -6.23
C GLY A 130 1.88 5.71 -7.69
N ILE A 131 2.04 6.68 -8.60
CA ILE A 131 1.94 6.44 -10.04
C ILE A 131 3.06 5.50 -10.52
N MET A 132 4.30 5.70 -10.05
CA MET A 132 5.42 4.80 -10.35
C MET A 132 5.18 3.38 -9.82
N SER A 133 4.63 3.29 -8.61
CA SER A 133 4.26 2.02 -7.96
C SER A 133 3.19 1.28 -8.76
N PHE A 134 2.18 2.00 -9.26
CA PHE A 134 1.16 1.44 -10.16
C PHE A 134 1.79 0.84 -11.42
N LEU A 135 2.66 1.58 -12.10
CA LEU A 135 3.31 1.12 -13.35
C LEU A 135 4.10 -0.16 -13.09
N LEU A 136 4.86 -0.21 -11.99
CA LEU A 136 5.66 -1.38 -11.64
C LEU A 136 4.78 -2.58 -11.27
N LEU A 137 3.73 -2.38 -10.49
CA LEU A 137 2.77 -3.43 -10.14
C LEU A 137 2.06 -4.00 -11.37
N LEU A 138 1.74 -3.14 -12.34
CA LEU A 138 1.10 -3.55 -13.58
C LEU A 138 2.07 -4.35 -14.45
N ALA A 139 3.32 -3.90 -14.60
CA ALA A 139 4.36 -4.67 -15.28
C ALA A 139 4.54 -6.05 -14.64
N LEU A 140 4.71 -6.11 -13.31
CA LEU A 140 4.82 -7.38 -12.58
C LEU A 140 3.59 -8.27 -12.75
N THR A 141 2.41 -7.68 -12.93
CA THR A 141 1.17 -8.43 -13.12
C THR A 141 1.05 -9.04 -14.52
N ILE A 142 1.64 -8.42 -15.55
CA ILE A 142 1.62 -8.92 -16.92
C ILE A 142 2.72 -9.95 -17.17
N PHE A 143 3.90 -9.74 -16.61
CA PHE A 143 5.09 -10.56 -16.90
C PHE A 143 5.24 -11.81 -16.00
N TYR A 144 4.33 -12.03 -15.05
CA TYR A 144 4.35 -13.15 -14.10
C TYR A 144 3.21 -14.12 -14.36
#